data_AF-A0A2X4R902-F1
#
_entry.id   AF-A0A2X4R902-F1
#
_cell.length_a   1.000
_cell.length_b   1.000
_cell.length_c   1.000
_cell.angle_alpha   90.00
_cell.angle_beta   90.00
_cell.angle_gamma   90.00
#
_symmetry.space_group_name_H-M   'P 1'
#
loop_
_entity.id
_entity.type
_entity.pdbx_description
1 polymer ?
#
loop_
_entity_poly.entity_id
_entity_poly.type
_entity_poly.pdbx_seq_one_letter_code
_entity_poly.pdbx_strand_id
1 'polypeptide(L)'
;MAVDTTTRKISRMDRLYEDEGGFDFVGRSKTWYTIAGVLLIASILAIAIRGFTLSLDFEGGTKLSMPAGDLTTEQIEETFTEATGIEPELVQIVGAGSSETLEVTSERLSAEEVNQARQAIFEKFQVEDENGTPSPDAIGSSTVSESWGSSITQRMIIAMLVFFVVATIYVAVRLQRDMAFAAILALIFDGVFIAGIYALFGFEVSPAVIIGLLTVLTFSLYDSVIVFDKVDENTTGLEGQRSKTYSELTNLAINQTVMRSISTSVISALPIIALFIVAIWLMGIGTLRDLALIQFIGVIEGIFSSIFFATTLLVTLANKRKSVKKHNEAVAAYRAEGSRVSDASGEKPLRTVASPAAAAQPRTEESGGASWRPGR
;
A
#
# COMPACT_ATOMS: atom_id res chain seq x y z
N MET A 1 46.80 -30.02 10.47
CA MET A 1 45.88 -29.44 9.47
C MET A 1 44.91 -28.56 10.25
N ALA A 2 45.13 -27.25 10.23
CA ALA A 2 44.34 -26.30 11.01
C ALA A 2 42.95 -26.20 10.38
N VAL A 3 41.90 -26.49 11.16
CA VAL A 3 40.51 -26.29 10.72
C VAL A 3 40.18 -24.83 11.00
N ASP A 4 40.17 -24.04 9.93
CA ASP A 4 39.73 -22.66 9.92
C ASP A 4 38.25 -22.60 10.31
N THR A 5 37.96 -22.09 11.50
CA THR A 5 36.60 -21.87 11.99
C THR A 5 36.17 -20.48 11.54
N THR A 6 35.82 -20.38 10.26
CA THR A 6 35.14 -19.20 9.75
C THR A 6 33.76 -19.11 10.39
N THR A 7 33.65 -18.19 11.36
CA THR A 7 32.38 -17.77 11.97
C THR A 7 31.52 -17.20 10.84
N ARG A 8 30.56 -17.99 10.34
CA ARG A 8 29.59 -17.51 9.36
C ARG A 8 28.78 -16.42 10.05
N LYS A 9 29.00 -15.15 9.68
CA LYS A 9 28.10 -14.06 10.04
C LYS A 9 26.72 -14.41 9.49
N ILE A 10 25.82 -14.83 10.37
CA ILE A 10 24.41 -15.06 10.04
C ILE A 10 23.89 -13.74 9.44
N SER A 11 23.37 -13.81 8.22
CA SER A 11 22.86 -12.63 7.51
C SER A 11 21.64 -12.10 8.25
N ARG A 12 21.37 -10.79 8.17
CA ARG A 12 20.13 -10.20 8.73
C ARG A 12 18.87 -10.85 8.19
N MET A 13 18.95 -11.47 7.01
CA MET A 13 17.86 -12.20 6.39
C MET A 13 17.63 -13.57 7.05
N ASP A 14 18.68 -14.27 7.50
CA ASP A 14 18.54 -15.57 8.16
C ASP A 14 17.91 -15.44 9.56
N ARG A 15 18.15 -14.30 10.25
CA ARG A 15 17.50 -13.98 11.54
C ARG A 15 16.00 -13.71 11.43
N LEU A 16 15.48 -13.45 10.23
CA LEU A 16 14.03 -13.38 9.99
C LEU A 16 13.39 -14.77 9.88
N TYR A 17 14.19 -15.83 9.67
CA TYR A 17 13.73 -17.21 9.59
C TYR A 17 13.90 -18.00 10.90
N GLU A 18 14.78 -17.57 11.81
CA GLU A 18 14.96 -18.18 13.14
C GLU A 18 14.20 -17.40 14.22
N ASP A 19 13.28 -18.09 14.92
CA ASP A 19 12.24 -17.62 15.85
C ASP A 19 12.77 -16.89 17.13
N GLU A 20 14.08 -16.64 17.24
CA GLU A 20 14.72 -16.02 18.41
C GLU A 20 15.43 -14.67 18.11
N GLY A 21 15.43 -14.22 16.85
CA GLY A 21 16.24 -13.07 16.39
C GLY A 21 15.50 -11.91 15.73
N GLY A 22 14.19 -11.79 15.92
CA GLY A 22 13.32 -10.84 15.21
C GLY A 22 13.56 -9.35 15.50
N PHE A 23 13.10 -8.48 14.60
CA PHE A 23 13.12 -7.03 14.78
C PHE A 23 12.15 -6.59 15.89
N ASP A 24 12.53 -5.57 16.65
CA ASP A 24 11.66 -4.95 17.66
C ASP A 24 10.84 -3.80 17.03
N PHE A 25 9.65 -4.17 16.55
CA PHE A 25 8.66 -3.27 15.97
C PHE A 25 7.91 -2.50 17.06
N VAL A 26 7.48 -3.21 18.11
CA VAL A 26 6.62 -2.67 19.16
C VAL A 26 7.38 -1.71 20.08
N GLY A 27 8.65 -1.99 20.38
CA GLY A 27 9.50 -1.11 21.19
C GLY A 27 9.77 0.25 20.54
N ARG A 28 9.64 0.35 19.22
CA ARG A 28 9.74 1.61 18.45
C ARG A 28 8.39 2.27 18.17
N SER A 29 7.32 1.87 18.85
CA SER A 29 5.95 2.41 18.69
C SER A 29 5.88 3.94 18.66
N LYS A 30 6.67 4.66 19.47
CA LYS A 30 6.71 6.13 19.45
C LYS A 30 7.12 6.70 18.09
N THR A 31 8.12 6.10 17.45
CA THR A 31 8.59 6.52 16.13
C THR A 31 7.50 6.32 15.08
N TRP A 32 6.83 5.16 15.12
CA TRP A 32 5.76 4.84 14.18
C TRP A 32 4.54 5.74 14.36
N TYR A 33 4.17 6.07 15.59
CA TYR A 33 3.12 7.05 15.85
C TYR A 33 3.47 8.45 15.39
N THR A 34 4.72 8.88 15.57
CA THR A 34 5.16 10.19 15.07
C THR A 34 5.08 10.22 13.54
N ILE A 35 5.56 9.16 12.86
CA ILE A 35 5.49 9.07 11.40
C ILE A 35 4.02 9.09 10.95
N ALA A 36 3.18 8.20 11.47
CA ALA A 36 1.76 8.15 11.12
C ALA A 36 1.04 9.47 11.41
N GLY A 37 1.32 10.10 12.55
CA GLY A 37 0.74 11.40 12.90
C GLY A 37 1.15 12.52 11.95
N VAL A 38 2.44 12.59 11.57
CA VAL A 38 2.93 13.57 10.60
C VAL A 38 2.31 13.33 9.22
N LEU A 39 2.27 12.09 8.76
CA LEU A 39 1.67 11.73 7.48
C LEU A 39 0.18 12.05 7.46
N LEU A 40 -0.57 11.72 8.53
CA LEU A 40 -1.98 12.05 8.65
C LEU A 40 -2.24 13.55 8.61
N ILE A 41 -1.46 14.34 9.37
CA ILE A 41 -1.58 15.79 9.38
C ILE A 41 -1.25 16.38 8.00
N ALA A 42 -0.18 15.91 7.36
CA ALA A 42 0.20 16.35 6.02
C ALA A 42 -0.91 16.03 5.00
N SER A 43 -1.49 14.84 5.06
CA SER A 43 -2.61 14.43 4.20
C SER A 43 -3.85 15.29 4.42
N ILE A 44 -4.24 15.54 5.67
CA ILE A 44 -5.38 16.41 5.99
C ILE A 44 -5.15 17.84 5.52
N LEU A 45 -3.95 18.38 5.74
CA LEU A 45 -3.59 19.73 5.27
C LEU A 45 -3.59 19.82 3.75
N ALA A 46 -3.07 18.80 3.06
CA ALA A 46 -3.11 18.74 1.60
C ALA A 46 -4.55 18.78 1.07
N ILE A 47 -5.43 17.95 1.65
CA ILE A 47 -6.86 17.91 1.30
C ILE A 47 -7.53 19.26 1.58
N ALA A 48 -7.26 19.87 2.74
CA ALA A 48 -7.92 21.11 3.15
C ALA A 48 -7.46 22.35 2.37
N ILE A 49 -6.18 22.42 1.99
CA ILE A 49 -5.59 23.59 1.32
C ILE A 49 -5.73 23.50 -0.20
N ARG A 50 -5.42 22.34 -0.78
CA ARG A 50 -5.40 22.16 -2.24
C ARG A 50 -6.71 21.59 -2.78
N GLY A 51 -7.39 20.75 -2.01
CA GLY A 51 -8.57 20.03 -2.49
C GLY A 51 -8.20 18.86 -3.43
N PHE A 52 -9.22 18.33 -4.09
CA PHE A 52 -9.07 17.26 -5.08
C PHE A 52 -9.26 17.80 -6.48
N THR A 53 -8.45 17.33 -7.43
CA THR A 53 -8.71 17.49 -8.86
C THR A 53 -9.62 16.32 -9.27
N LEU A 54 -10.88 16.57 -9.59
CA LEU A 54 -11.81 15.52 -9.99
C LEU A 54 -11.73 15.27 -11.50
N SER A 55 -12.01 14.04 -11.94
CA SER A 55 -12.10 13.76 -13.37
C SER A 55 -13.39 14.29 -13.98
N LEU A 56 -13.37 14.40 -15.31
CA LEU A 56 -14.55 14.71 -16.13
C LEU A 56 -15.73 13.76 -15.85
N ASP A 57 -15.46 12.53 -15.40
CA ASP A 57 -16.51 11.56 -15.06
C ASP A 57 -17.30 11.94 -13.80
N PHE A 58 -16.79 12.85 -12.97
CA PHE A 58 -17.48 13.38 -11.81
C PHE A 58 -18.11 14.75 -12.08
N GLU A 59 -17.37 15.65 -12.73
CA GLU A 59 -17.80 17.02 -12.97
C GLU A 59 -18.77 17.12 -14.17
N GLY A 60 -18.60 16.26 -15.17
CA GLY A 60 -19.25 16.42 -16.48
C GLY A 60 -18.54 17.46 -17.35
N GLY A 61 -18.88 17.54 -18.64
CA GLY A 61 -18.30 18.50 -19.57
C GLY A 61 -17.62 17.85 -20.78
N THR A 62 -16.70 18.58 -21.41
CA THR A 62 -15.91 18.10 -22.54
C THR A 62 -14.42 18.30 -22.31
N LYS A 63 -13.64 17.23 -22.52
CA LYS A 63 -12.17 17.23 -22.48
C LYS A 63 -11.61 16.91 -23.87
N LEU A 64 -10.76 17.78 -24.38
CA LEU A 64 -9.92 17.52 -25.56
C LEU A 64 -8.50 17.20 -25.10
N SER A 65 -7.86 16.22 -25.73
CA SER A 65 -6.50 15.80 -25.39
C SER A 65 -5.68 15.60 -26.66
N MET A 66 -4.46 16.11 -26.65
CA MET A 66 -3.52 16.03 -27.78
C MET A 66 -2.08 15.99 -27.29
N PRO A 67 -1.12 15.49 -28.09
CA PRO A 67 0.31 15.63 -27.77
C PRO A 67 0.68 17.10 -27.62
N ALA A 68 1.42 17.45 -26.55
CA ALA A 68 1.77 18.84 -26.26
C ALA A 68 2.76 19.40 -27.29
N GLY A 69 3.78 18.64 -27.69
CA GLY A 69 4.78 19.10 -28.66
C GLY A 69 5.39 20.46 -28.28
N ASP A 70 5.41 21.40 -29.24
CA ASP A 70 5.81 22.79 -29.03
C ASP A 70 4.61 23.73 -28.74
N LEU A 71 3.43 23.19 -28.43
CA LEU A 71 2.21 23.97 -28.20
C LEU A 71 2.25 24.66 -26.84
N THR A 72 1.79 25.91 -26.80
CA THR A 72 1.59 26.65 -25.55
C THR A 72 0.12 26.60 -25.14
N THR A 73 -0.13 26.60 -23.83
CA THR A 73 -1.49 26.56 -23.28
C THR A 73 -2.31 27.76 -23.73
N GLU A 74 -1.72 28.95 -23.77
CA GLU A 74 -2.40 30.19 -24.18
C GLU A 74 -2.84 30.15 -25.65
N GLN A 75 -2.02 29.59 -26.53
CA GLN A 75 -2.35 29.49 -27.96
C GLN A 75 -3.52 28.54 -28.23
N ILE A 76 -3.58 27.44 -27.50
CA ILE A 76 -4.67 26.47 -27.63
C ILE A 76 -5.96 27.03 -27.02
N GLU A 77 -5.86 27.69 -25.86
CA GLU A 77 -6.98 28.37 -25.21
C GLU A 77 -7.63 29.42 -26.14
N GLU A 78 -6.82 30.29 -26.75
CA GLU A 78 -7.30 31.30 -27.69
C GLU A 78 -7.99 30.64 -28.91
N THR A 79 -7.35 29.63 -29.50
CA THR A 79 -7.87 28.96 -30.70
C THR A 79 -9.16 28.18 -30.42
N PHE A 80 -9.25 27.55 -29.24
CA PHE A 80 -10.45 26.86 -28.79
C PHE A 80 -11.60 27.84 -28.57
N THR A 81 -11.33 28.97 -27.92
CA THR A 81 -12.32 30.01 -27.64
C THR A 81 -12.82 30.69 -28.92
N GLU A 82 -11.92 30.97 -29.87
CA GLU A 82 -12.29 31.52 -31.17
C GLU A 82 -13.18 30.58 -31.99
N ALA A 83 -12.92 29.27 -31.89
CA ALA A 83 -13.65 28.24 -32.65
C ALA A 83 -15.04 27.95 -32.08
N THR A 84 -15.15 27.88 -30.76
CA THR A 84 -16.38 27.45 -30.07
C THR A 84 -17.20 28.60 -29.50
N GLY A 85 -16.58 29.76 -29.28
CA GLY A 85 -17.17 30.87 -28.53
C GLY A 85 -17.25 30.62 -27.02
N ILE A 86 -16.63 29.55 -26.51
CA ILE A 86 -16.68 29.09 -25.12
C ILE A 86 -15.28 29.17 -24.52
N GLU A 87 -15.18 29.78 -23.35
CA GLU A 87 -13.93 29.87 -22.59
C GLU A 87 -13.68 28.54 -21.87
N PRO A 88 -12.51 27.91 -22.03
CA PRO A 88 -12.21 26.65 -21.36
C PRO A 88 -12.03 26.88 -19.86
N GLU A 89 -12.45 25.91 -19.05
CA GLU A 89 -12.31 25.97 -17.59
C GLU A 89 -10.87 25.72 -17.15
N LEU A 90 -10.15 24.88 -17.90
CA LEU A 90 -8.77 24.51 -17.60
C LEU A 90 -8.04 24.10 -18.87
N VAL A 91 -6.88 24.71 -19.11
CA VAL A 91 -5.92 24.28 -20.13
C VAL A 91 -4.60 23.97 -19.45
N GLN A 92 -4.11 22.74 -19.61
CA GLN A 92 -2.92 22.27 -18.90
C GLN A 92 -2.10 21.30 -19.75
N ILE A 93 -0.79 21.27 -19.49
CA ILE A 93 0.10 20.23 -20.00
C ILE A 93 0.33 19.23 -18.88
N VAL A 94 0.05 17.96 -19.16
CA VAL A 94 0.21 16.83 -18.24
C VAL A 94 1.24 15.88 -18.80
N GLY A 95 2.12 15.35 -17.95
CA GLY A 95 3.17 14.42 -18.36
C GLY A 95 4.57 15.05 -18.24
N ALA A 96 5.56 14.37 -18.81
CA ALA A 96 6.93 14.87 -18.84
C ALA A 96 7.66 14.35 -20.10
N GLY A 97 8.44 15.23 -20.74
CA GLY A 97 9.24 14.89 -21.90
C GLY A 97 8.39 14.55 -23.12
N SER A 98 8.77 13.53 -23.89
CA SER A 98 8.08 13.15 -25.14
C SER A 98 6.67 12.56 -24.95
N SER A 99 6.17 12.49 -23.71
CA SER A 99 4.84 11.99 -23.35
C SER A 99 3.92 13.09 -22.81
N GLU A 100 4.33 14.36 -22.97
CA GLU A 100 3.50 15.50 -22.60
C GLU A 100 2.25 15.56 -23.47
N THR A 101 1.11 15.64 -22.81
CA THR A 101 -0.21 15.79 -23.42
C THR A 101 -0.80 17.12 -22.98
N LEU A 102 -1.27 17.91 -23.92
CA LEU A 102 -2.04 19.12 -23.66
C LEU A 102 -3.52 18.75 -23.58
N GLU A 103 -4.16 19.16 -22.49
CA GLU A 103 -5.56 18.90 -22.21
C GLU A 103 -6.33 20.21 -22.09
N VAL A 104 -7.48 20.28 -22.76
CA VAL A 104 -8.44 21.39 -22.66
C VAL A 104 -9.72 20.83 -22.04
N THR A 105 -10.15 21.38 -20.92
CA THR A 105 -11.40 21.03 -20.25
C THR A 105 -12.34 22.22 -20.33
N SER A 106 -13.60 21.97 -20.66
CA SER A 106 -14.63 22.97 -20.87
C SER A 106 -15.99 22.43 -20.42
N GLU A 107 -16.97 23.32 -20.35
CA GLU A 107 -18.37 22.92 -20.24
C GLU A 107 -18.78 21.97 -21.38
N ARG A 108 -19.94 21.34 -21.23
CA ARG A 108 -20.38 20.32 -22.19
C ARG A 108 -20.59 20.93 -23.58
N LEU A 109 -19.74 20.53 -24.52
CA LEU A 109 -19.87 20.85 -25.94
C LEU A 109 -20.80 19.85 -26.65
N SER A 110 -21.49 20.32 -27.68
CA SER A 110 -22.15 19.49 -28.67
C SER A 110 -21.12 18.83 -29.60
N ALA A 111 -21.51 17.76 -30.29
CA ALA A 111 -20.64 17.07 -31.24
C ALA A 111 -20.14 18.00 -32.37
N GLU A 112 -20.95 18.99 -32.74
CA GLU A 112 -20.58 19.98 -33.75
C GLU A 112 -19.50 20.93 -33.23
N GLU A 113 -19.67 21.47 -32.02
CA GLU A 113 -18.69 22.36 -31.39
C GLU A 113 -17.37 21.62 -31.10
N VAL A 114 -17.43 20.35 -30.69
CA VAL A 114 -16.22 19.49 -30.56
C VAL A 114 -15.49 19.37 -31.89
N ASN A 115 -16.21 19.12 -32.98
CA ASN A 115 -15.59 19.01 -34.30
C ASN A 115 -15.00 20.35 -34.76
N GLN A 116 -15.69 21.45 -34.51
CA GLN A 116 -15.19 22.81 -34.80
C GLN A 116 -13.90 23.11 -34.04
N ALA A 117 -13.85 22.81 -32.74
CA ALA A 117 -12.65 22.97 -31.92
C ALA A 117 -11.49 22.12 -32.45
N ARG A 118 -11.72 20.83 -32.70
CA ARG A 118 -10.69 19.90 -33.22
C ARG A 118 -10.17 20.36 -34.57
N GLN A 119 -11.05 20.82 -35.46
CA GLN A 119 -10.67 21.27 -36.79
C GLN A 119 -9.89 22.59 -36.76
N ALA A 120 -10.31 23.56 -35.95
CA ALA A 120 -9.59 24.83 -35.81
C ALA A 120 -8.18 24.65 -35.22
N ILE A 121 -8.05 23.81 -34.19
CA ILE A 121 -6.76 23.46 -33.60
C ILE A 121 -5.89 22.73 -34.64
N PHE A 122 -6.46 21.77 -35.37
CA PHE A 122 -5.73 21.06 -36.42
C PHE A 122 -5.25 22.00 -37.54
N GLU A 123 -6.11 22.89 -38.05
CA GLU A 123 -5.76 23.83 -39.13
C GLU A 123 -4.60 24.76 -38.75
N LYS A 124 -4.53 25.18 -37.48
CA LYS A 124 -3.50 26.11 -37.00
C LYS A 124 -2.19 25.42 -36.61
N PHE A 125 -2.27 24.22 -36.03
CA PHE A 125 -1.12 23.57 -35.38
C PHE A 125 -0.69 22.24 -36.02
N GLN A 126 -1.50 21.65 -36.91
CA GLN A 126 -1.20 20.40 -37.61
C GLN A 126 -0.76 19.27 -36.67
N VAL A 127 -1.49 19.10 -35.55
CA VAL A 127 -1.20 18.09 -34.52
C VAL A 127 -1.03 16.70 -35.15
N GLU A 128 0.08 16.05 -34.83
CA GLU A 128 0.43 14.71 -35.30
C GLU A 128 -0.10 13.63 -34.35
N ASP A 129 -0.55 12.50 -34.90
CA ASP A 129 -0.90 11.31 -34.12
C ASP A 129 0.35 10.55 -33.61
N GLU A 130 0.16 9.47 -32.85
CA GLU A 130 1.26 8.63 -32.36
C GLU A 130 2.15 8.04 -33.47
N ASN A 131 1.70 8.07 -34.73
CA ASN A 131 2.43 7.59 -35.91
C ASN A 131 3.11 8.73 -36.69
N GLY A 132 3.06 9.98 -36.21
CA GLY A 132 3.62 11.15 -36.89
C GLY A 132 2.80 11.61 -38.10
N THR A 133 1.51 11.27 -38.18
CA THR A 133 0.62 11.70 -39.26
C THR A 133 -0.28 12.84 -38.77
N PRO A 134 -0.24 14.03 -39.40
CA PRO A 134 -1.16 15.12 -39.07
C PRO A 134 -2.61 14.71 -39.37
N SER A 135 -3.46 14.71 -38.34
CA SER A 135 -4.89 14.44 -38.49
C SER A 135 -5.70 15.15 -37.40
N PRO A 136 -6.92 15.65 -37.69
CA PRO A 136 -7.87 16.06 -36.64
C PRO A 136 -8.16 14.93 -35.64
N ASP A 137 -8.01 13.66 -36.06
CA ASP A 137 -8.14 12.46 -35.22
C ASP A 137 -6.99 12.24 -34.25
N ALA A 138 -5.89 12.99 -34.36
CA ALA A 138 -4.87 13.06 -33.33
C ALA A 138 -5.37 13.76 -32.05
N ILE A 139 -6.42 14.57 -32.15
CA ILE A 139 -7.05 15.25 -31.02
C ILE A 139 -8.18 14.37 -30.48
N GLY A 140 -7.91 13.68 -29.37
CA GLY A 140 -8.90 12.90 -28.64
C GLY A 140 -9.98 13.81 -28.03
N SER A 141 -11.23 13.35 -28.02
CA SER A 141 -12.33 14.04 -27.35
C SER A 141 -13.10 13.08 -26.44
N SER A 142 -13.39 13.53 -25.23
CA SER A 142 -14.26 12.85 -24.28
C SER A 142 -15.32 13.83 -23.83
N THR A 143 -16.59 13.44 -23.88
CA THR A 143 -17.71 14.28 -23.46
C THR A 143 -18.62 13.48 -22.53
N VAL A 144 -18.83 14.02 -21.35
CA VAL A 144 -19.64 13.42 -20.29
C VAL A 144 -20.81 14.35 -19.98
N SER A 145 -22.02 13.80 -19.81
CA SER A 145 -23.17 14.61 -19.41
C SER A 145 -23.15 14.88 -17.91
N GLU A 146 -23.61 16.06 -17.48
CA GLU A 146 -23.74 16.40 -16.05
C GLU A 146 -24.59 15.37 -15.28
N SER A 147 -25.65 14.86 -15.91
CA SER A 147 -26.50 13.82 -15.32
C SER A 147 -25.75 12.52 -15.04
N TRP A 148 -24.77 12.18 -15.89
CA TRP A 148 -23.90 11.04 -15.69
C TRP A 148 -22.92 11.33 -14.56
N GLY A 149 -22.26 12.50 -14.59
CA GLY A 149 -21.30 12.92 -13.56
C GLY A 149 -21.88 12.90 -12.15
N SER A 150 -23.06 13.51 -11.97
CA SER A 150 -23.77 13.50 -10.68
C SER A 150 -24.15 12.08 -10.22
N SER A 151 -24.69 11.25 -11.12
CA SER A 151 -25.04 9.86 -10.81
C SER A 151 -23.83 9.01 -10.42
N ILE A 152 -22.71 9.16 -11.14
CA ILE A 152 -21.46 8.43 -10.86
C ILE A 152 -20.87 8.90 -9.53
N THR A 153 -20.79 10.21 -9.28
CA THR A 153 -20.33 10.77 -8.00
C THR A 153 -21.11 10.17 -6.84
N GLN A 154 -22.45 10.19 -6.90
CA GLN A 154 -23.29 9.64 -5.85
C GLN A 154 -23.05 8.14 -5.64
N ARG A 155 -22.94 7.36 -6.73
CA ARG A 155 -22.68 5.92 -6.64
C ARG A 155 -21.32 5.61 -6.02
N MET A 156 -20.28 6.37 -6.35
CA MET A 156 -18.93 6.17 -5.80
C MET A 156 -18.87 6.51 -4.31
N ILE A 157 -19.52 7.60 -3.88
CA ILE A 157 -19.64 7.94 -2.45
C ILE A 157 -20.40 6.83 -1.70
N ILE A 158 -21.53 6.36 -2.24
CA ILE A 158 -22.30 5.26 -1.64
C ILE A 158 -21.45 3.99 -1.57
N ALA A 159 -20.72 3.63 -2.63
CA ALA A 159 -19.87 2.45 -2.66
C ALA A 159 -18.78 2.51 -1.56
N MET A 160 -18.16 3.68 -1.37
CA MET A 160 -17.16 3.88 -0.31
C MET A 160 -17.78 3.75 1.09
N LEU A 161 -18.95 4.33 1.34
CA LEU A 161 -19.65 4.21 2.62
C LEU A 161 -20.05 2.75 2.91
N VAL A 162 -20.63 2.07 1.91
CA VAL A 162 -21.02 0.66 2.03
C VAL A 162 -19.79 -0.21 2.28
N PHE A 163 -18.66 0.05 1.62
CA PHE A 163 -17.41 -0.64 1.87
C PHE A 163 -16.98 -0.53 3.33
N PHE A 164 -16.92 0.68 3.90
CA PHE A 164 -16.52 0.87 5.31
C PHE A 164 -17.47 0.17 6.28
N VAL A 165 -18.78 0.17 6.02
CA VAL A 165 -19.77 -0.55 6.84
C VAL A 165 -19.53 -2.06 6.77
N VAL A 166 -19.38 -2.62 5.57
CA VAL A 166 -19.16 -4.06 5.37
C VAL A 166 -17.80 -4.49 5.95
N ALA A 167 -16.75 -3.71 5.73
CA ALA A 167 -15.42 -3.95 6.30
C ALA A 167 -15.47 -3.95 7.84
N THR A 168 -16.17 -2.99 8.44
CA THR A 168 -16.38 -2.90 9.89
C THR A 168 -17.11 -4.14 10.42
N ILE A 169 -18.19 -4.57 9.76
CA ILE A 169 -18.93 -5.77 10.15
C ILE A 169 -18.04 -7.01 10.07
N TYR A 170 -17.33 -7.18 8.95
CA TYR A 170 -16.42 -8.30 8.74
C TYR A 170 -15.35 -8.37 9.83
N VAL A 171 -14.67 -7.26 10.08
CA VAL A 171 -13.61 -7.16 11.10
C VAL A 171 -14.17 -7.39 12.51
N ALA A 172 -15.34 -6.85 12.83
CA ALA A 172 -15.98 -7.02 14.14
C ALA A 172 -16.40 -8.49 14.41
N VAL A 173 -16.77 -9.24 13.38
CA VAL A 173 -17.08 -10.68 13.48
C VAL A 173 -15.80 -11.51 13.55
N ARG A 174 -14.77 -11.11 12.79
CA ARG A 174 -13.54 -11.89 12.63
C ARG A 174 -12.53 -11.73 13.77
N LEU A 175 -12.49 -10.57 14.41
CA LEU A 175 -11.44 -10.16 15.35
C LEU A 175 -12.00 -9.78 16.73
N GLN A 176 -11.15 -9.85 17.76
CA GLN A 176 -11.49 -9.33 19.09
C GLN A 176 -11.73 -7.81 19.06
N ARG A 177 -12.49 -7.27 20.03
CA ARG A 177 -12.89 -5.85 20.06
C ARG A 177 -11.75 -4.85 19.85
N ASP A 178 -10.63 -5.01 20.56
CA ASP A 178 -9.50 -4.07 20.47
C ASP A 178 -8.76 -4.19 19.13
N MET A 179 -8.67 -5.41 18.58
CA MET A 179 -8.10 -5.69 17.26
C MET A 179 -9.00 -5.09 16.18
N ALA A 180 -10.32 -5.28 16.29
CA ALA A 180 -11.28 -4.73 15.37
C ALA A 180 -11.21 -3.19 15.32
N PHE A 181 -11.14 -2.54 16.48
CA PHE A 181 -10.99 -1.09 16.56
C PHE A 181 -9.66 -0.61 15.96
N ALA A 182 -8.55 -1.30 16.25
CA ALA A 182 -7.25 -0.95 15.67
C ALA A 182 -7.23 -1.11 14.14
N ALA A 183 -7.83 -2.19 13.62
CA ALA A 183 -7.91 -2.46 12.18
C ALA A 183 -8.75 -1.41 11.44
N ILE A 184 -9.90 -1.00 12.01
CA ILE A 184 -10.75 0.02 11.40
C ILE A 184 -10.06 1.38 11.39
N LEU A 185 -9.37 1.75 12.48
CA LEU A 185 -8.61 3.02 12.53
C LEU A 185 -7.43 3.02 11.56
N ALA A 186 -6.74 1.89 11.40
CA ALA A 186 -5.71 1.74 10.37
C ALA A 186 -6.33 1.91 8.98
N LEU A 187 -7.44 1.22 8.67
CA LEU A 187 -8.11 1.32 7.37
C LEU A 187 -8.56 2.76 7.03
N ILE A 188 -9.02 3.52 8.02
CA ILE A 188 -9.36 4.94 7.85
C ILE A 188 -8.10 5.76 7.58
N PHE A 189 -7.03 5.52 8.33
CA PHE A 189 -5.74 6.16 8.10
C PHE A 189 -5.24 5.91 6.67
N ASP A 190 -5.28 4.67 6.18
CA ASP A 190 -4.87 4.29 4.83
C ASP A 190 -5.63 5.09 3.78
N GLY A 191 -6.96 5.13 3.90
CA GLY A 191 -7.82 5.87 2.98
C GLY A 191 -7.53 7.38 2.97
N VAL A 192 -7.35 7.99 4.15
CA VAL A 192 -7.02 9.41 4.28
C VAL A 192 -5.62 9.70 3.77
N PHE A 193 -4.66 8.81 4.04
CA PHE A 193 -3.28 8.98 3.61
C PHE A 193 -3.18 8.94 2.09
N ILE A 194 -3.78 7.94 1.46
CA ILE A 194 -3.83 7.79 0.00
C ILE A 194 -4.56 8.97 -0.64
N ALA A 195 -5.72 9.36 -0.11
CA ALA A 195 -6.43 10.56 -0.59
C ALA A 195 -5.59 11.83 -0.43
N GLY A 196 -4.84 11.96 0.67
CA GLY A 196 -3.93 13.07 0.91
C GLY A 196 -2.77 13.14 -0.09
N ILE A 197 -2.25 11.99 -0.54
CA ILE A 197 -1.26 11.95 -1.63
C ILE A 197 -1.88 12.50 -2.92
N TYR A 198 -3.10 12.07 -3.26
CA TYR A 198 -3.82 12.57 -4.45
C TYR A 198 -4.01 14.08 -4.39
N ALA A 199 -4.49 14.60 -3.25
CA ALA A 199 -4.64 16.04 -3.04
C ALA A 199 -3.30 16.78 -3.11
N LEU A 200 -2.24 16.26 -2.48
CA LEU A 200 -0.93 16.92 -2.40
C LEU A 200 -0.30 17.10 -3.79
N PHE A 201 -0.27 16.03 -4.58
CA PHE A 201 0.33 16.04 -5.91
C PHE A 201 -0.63 16.54 -7.00
N GLY A 202 -1.91 16.72 -6.67
CA GLY A 202 -2.94 17.13 -7.64
C GLY A 202 -3.21 16.05 -8.68
N PHE A 203 -3.15 14.78 -8.29
CA PHE A 203 -3.54 13.69 -9.16
C PHE A 203 -5.06 13.71 -9.36
N GLU A 204 -5.49 13.45 -10.59
CA GLU A 204 -6.90 13.39 -10.95
C GLU A 204 -7.58 12.22 -10.24
N VAL A 205 -8.71 12.47 -9.59
CA VAL A 205 -9.54 11.47 -8.94
C VAL A 205 -10.62 11.08 -9.92
N SER A 206 -10.48 9.92 -10.54
CA SER A 206 -11.48 9.33 -11.43
C SER A 206 -12.27 8.20 -10.74
N PRO A 207 -13.40 7.73 -11.29
CA PRO A 207 -14.10 6.56 -10.78
C PRO A 207 -13.19 5.33 -10.70
N ALA A 208 -12.24 5.22 -11.63
CA ALA A 208 -11.24 4.17 -11.64
C ALA A 208 -10.33 4.26 -10.40
N VAL A 209 -9.93 5.46 -9.98
CA VAL A 209 -9.19 5.69 -8.72
C VAL A 209 -9.99 5.18 -7.52
N ILE A 210 -11.29 5.47 -7.43
CA ILE A 210 -12.12 5.00 -6.31
C ILE A 210 -12.18 3.47 -6.28
N ILE A 211 -12.36 2.81 -7.43
CA ILE A 211 -12.36 1.34 -7.51
C ILE A 211 -11.00 0.77 -7.07
N GLY A 212 -9.90 1.37 -7.51
CA GLY A 212 -8.56 0.99 -7.10
C GLY A 212 -8.31 1.20 -5.61
N LEU A 213 -8.79 2.31 -5.04
CA LEU A 213 -8.71 2.60 -3.61
C LEU A 213 -9.43 1.53 -2.78
N LEU A 214 -10.68 1.19 -3.13
CA LEU A 214 -11.44 0.14 -2.43
C LEU A 214 -10.72 -1.22 -2.51
N THR A 215 -10.09 -1.51 -3.64
CA THR A 215 -9.31 -2.74 -3.84
C THR A 215 -8.10 -2.78 -2.90
N VAL A 216 -7.34 -1.70 -2.82
CA VAL A 216 -6.18 -1.57 -1.93
C VAL A 216 -6.60 -1.67 -0.47
N LEU A 217 -7.66 -0.95 -0.07
CA LEU A 217 -8.16 -0.99 1.31
C LEU A 217 -8.56 -2.42 1.70
N THR A 218 -9.15 -3.17 0.77
CA THR A 218 -9.44 -4.61 0.98
C THR A 218 -8.17 -5.42 1.21
N PHE A 219 -7.11 -5.14 0.44
CA PHE A 219 -5.81 -5.79 0.58
C PHE A 219 -5.13 -5.46 1.93
N SER A 220 -5.14 -4.19 2.33
CA SER A 220 -4.62 -3.75 3.65
C SER A 220 -5.37 -4.41 4.81
N LEU A 221 -6.70 -4.53 4.68
CA LEU A 221 -7.53 -5.21 5.66
C LEU A 221 -7.16 -6.70 5.79
N TYR A 222 -6.94 -7.40 4.67
CA TYR A 222 -6.52 -8.80 4.68
C TYR A 222 -5.21 -9.00 5.45
N ASP A 223 -4.22 -8.15 5.21
CA ASP A 223 -2.93 -8.24 5.90
C ASP A 223 -3.06 -7.95 7.41
N SER A 224 -3.83 -6.92 7.77
CA SER A 224 -4.14 -6.59 9.16
C SER A 224 -4.80 -7.75 9.91
N VAL A 225 -5.73 -8.46 9.27
CA VAL A 225 -6.41 -9.63 9.86
C VAL A 225 -5.42 -10.77 10.11
N ILE A 226 -4.54 -11.08 9.16
CA ILE A 226 -3.54 -12.15 9.34
C ILE A 226 -2.60 -11.84 10.51
N VAL A 227 -2.11 -10.61 10.59
CA VAL A 227 -1.21 -10.21 11.68
C VAL A 227 -1.96 -10.31 13.01
N PHE A 228 -3.19 -9.82 13.09
CA PHE A 228 -3.99 -9.86 14.32
C PHE A 228 -4.42 -11.26 14.74
N ASP A 229 -4.70 -12.15 13.78
CA ASP A 229 -4.93 -13.57 14.06
C ASP A 229 -3.70 -14.20 14.71
N LYS A 230 -2.50 -13.89 14.21
CA LYS A 230 -1.26 -14.39 14.82
C LYS A 230 -1.02 -13.79 16.21
N VAL A 231 -1.41 -12.53 16.42
CA VAL A 231 -1.37 -11.92 17.76
C VAL A 231 -2.35 -12.63 18.70
N ASP A 232 -3.56 -12.96 18.26
CA ASP A 232 -4.55 -13.70 19.04
C ASP A 232 -4.02 -15.08 19.43
N GLU A 233 -3.46 -15.81 18.46
CA GLU A 233 -2.84 -17.12 18.68
C GLU A 233 -1.70 -17.03 19.72
N ASN A 234 -0.77 -16.08 19.55
CA ASN A 234 0.38 -15.92 20.45
C ASN A 234 0.00 -15.37 21.84
N THR A 235 -1.16 -14.73 21.98
CA THR A 235 -1.66 -14.18 23.25
C THR A 235 -2.74 -15.06 23.89
N THR A 236 -3.07 -16.20 23.28
CA THR A 236 -3.97 -17.19 23.86
C THR A 236 -3.36 -17.74 25.15
N GLY A 237 -4.15 -17.73 26.23
CA GLY A 237 -3.66 -18.17 27.55
C GLY A 237 -2.69 -17.21 28.23
N LEU A 238 -2.64 -15.94 27.81
CA LEU A 238 -1.74 -14.90 28.34
C LEU A 238 -1.65 -14.91 29.88
N GLU A 239 -2.80 -14.95 30.56
CA GLU A 239 -2.86 -14.84 32.03
C GLU A 239 -2.22 -16.04 32.77
N GLY A 240 -2.04 -17.17 32.09
CA GLY A 240 -1.43 -18.39 32.65
C GLY A 240 0.09 -18.42 32.56
N GLN A 241 0.70 -17.58 31.72
CA GLN A 241 2.15 -17.52 31.55
C GLN A 241 2.77 -16.33 32.28
N ARG A 242 4.08 -16.36 32.55
CA ARG A 242 4.81 -15.22 33.16
C ARG A 242 6.14 -14.90 32.46
N SER A 243 6.39 -15.53 31.32
CA SER A 243 7.64 -15.40 30.58
C SER A 243 7.66 -14.18 29.66
N LYS A 244 6.54 -13.87 28.98
CA LYS A 244 6.43 -12.80 27.98
C LYS A 244 5.23 -11.88 28.24
N THR A 245 5.42 -10.60 27.98
CA THR A 245 4.41 -9.54 27.99
C THR A 245 3.58 -9.55 26.71
N TYR A 246 2.42 -8.88 26.72
CA TYR A 246 1.59 -8.75 25.51
C TYR A 246 2.35 -8.11 24.34
N SER A 247 3.18 -7.09 24.62
CA SER A 247 4.01 -6.41 23.62
C SER A 247 5.03 -7.34 22.97
N GLU A 248 5.69 -8.20 23.76
CA GLU A 248 6.68 -9.16 23.25
C GLU A 248 6.04 -10.25 22.39
N LEU A 249 4.85 -10.73 22.76
CA LEU A 249 4.09 -11.70 21.97
C LEU A 249 3.54 -11.11 20.68
N THR A 250 3.11 -9.84 20.74
CA THR A 250 2.71 -9.10 19.54
C THR A 250 3.90 -8.91 18.61
N ASN A 251 5.07 -8.54 19.15
CA ASN A 251 6.29 -8.43 18.36
C ASN A 251 6.71 -9.77 17.72
N LEU A 252 6.55 -10.88 18.45
CA LEU A 252 6.77 -12.22 17.91
C LEU A 252 5.81 -12.52 16.76
N ALA A 253 4.52 -12.22 16.92
CA ALA A 253 3.50 -12.42 15.88
C ALA A 253 3.82 -11.64 14.60
N ILE A 254 4.28 -10.39 14.75
CA ILE A 254 4.73 -9.57 13.61
C ILE A 254 5.89 -10.24 12.90
N ASN A 255 6.93 -10.67 13.61
CA ASN A 255 8.08 -11.32 12.98
C ASN A 255 7.70 -12.62 12.24
N GLN A 256 6.74 -13.38 12.78
CA GLN A 256 6.24 -14.61 12.17
C GLN A 256 5.40 -14.37 10.91
N THR A 257 4.86 -13.15 10.73
CA THR A 257 3.97 -12.80 9.62
C THR A 257 4.62 -11.88 8.59
N VAL A 258 5.62 -11.09 8.98
CA VAL A 258 6.25 -10.04 8.15
C VAL A 258 6.70 -10.56 6.79
N MET A 259 7.34 -11.74 6.75
CA MET A 259 7.84 -12.32 5.50
C MET A 259 6.72 -12.78 4.58
N ARG A 260 5.59 -13.23 5.15
CA ARG A 260 4.38 -13.55 4.39
C ARG A 260 3.76 -12.28 3.82
N SER A 261 3.54 -11.28 4.66
CA SER A 261 2.98 -9.97 4.26
C SER A 261 3.79 -9.32 3.15
N ILE A 262 5.12 -9.29 3.28
CA ILE A 262 6.03 -8.79 2.24
C ILE A 262 5.91 -9.63 0.97
N SER A 263 5.93 -10.96 1.06
CA SER A 263 5.85 -11.82 -0.13
C SER A 263 4.53 -11.62 -0.89
N THR A 264 3.41 -11.59 -0.17
CA THR A 264 2.10 -11.35 -0.78
C THR A 264 2.03 -9.97 -1.42
N SER A 265 2.57 -8.94 -0.76
CA SER A 265 2.58 -7.59 -1.30
C SER A 265 3.48 -7.45 -2.53
N VAL A 266 4.65 -8.09 -2.54
CA VAL A 266 5.54 -8.12 -3.71
C VAL A 266 4.87 -8.84 -4.88
N ILE A 267 4.24 -10.00 -4.64
CA ILE A 267 3.53 -10.74 -5.69
C ILE A 267 2.38 -9.92 -6.26
N SER A 268 1.62 -9.20 -5.42
CA SER A 268 0.57 -8.29 -5.86
C SER A 268 1.11 -7.07 -6.60
N ALA A 269 2.26 -6.53 -6.17
CA ALA A 269 2.88 -5.35 -6.78
C ALA A 269 3.40 -5.62 -8.19
N LEU A 270 3.85 -6.84 -8.51
CA LEU A 270 4.46 -7.13 -9.81
C LEU A 270 3.52 -6.85 -11.00
N PRO A 271 2.28 -7.37 -11.05
CA PRO A 271 1.32 -6.99 -12.09
C PRO A 271 0.99 -5.50 -12.10
N ILE A 272 0.89 -4.86 -10.92
CA ILE A 272 0.57 -3.43 -10.80
C ILE A 272 1.70 -2.59 -11.39
N ILE A 273 2.96 -2.93 -11.08
CA ILE A 273 4.15 -2.26 -11.63
C ILE A 273 4.23 -2.49 -13.14
N ALA A 274 3.97 -3.70 -13.61
CA ALA A 274 3.93 -3.99 -15.04
C ALA A 274 2.85 -3.15 -15.74
N LEU A 275 1.65 -3.08 -15.16
CA LEU A 275 0.56 -2.23 -15.65
C LEU A 275 0.94 -0.75 -15.62
N PHE A 276 1.60 -0.29 -14.55
CA PHE A 276 2.05 1.09 -14.39
C PHE A 276 3.07 1.48 -15.47
N ILE A 277 4.06 0.63 -15.72
CA ILE A 277 5.06 0.83 -16.77
C ILE A 277 4.38 0.83 -18.14
N VAL A 278 3.51 -0.15 -18.42
CA VAL A 278 2.77 -0.23 -19.70
C VAL A 278 1.89 1.01 -19.89
N ALA A 279 1.16 1.43 -18.86
CA ALA A 279 0.29 2.60 -18.93
C ALA A 279 1.07 3.90 -19.21
N ILE A 280 2.29 4.04 -18.67
CA ILE A 280 3.16 5.20 -18.93
C ILE A 280 3.79 5.13 -20.32
N TRP A 281 4.21 3.94 -20.78
CA TRP A 281 5.05 3.80 -21.98
C TRP A 281 4.28 3.54 -23.27
N LEU A 282 3.08 2.95 -23.22
CA LEU A 282 2.45 2.37 -24.41
C LEU A 282 1.12 3.01 -24.82
N MET A 283 0.47 3.84 -24.00
CA MET A 283 -0.95 4.11 -24.27
C MET A 283 -1.46 5.52 -24.03
N GLY A 284 -0.84 6.37 -23.21
CA GLY A 284 -1.44 7.69 -22.92
C GLY A 284 -2.87 7.63 -22.34
N ILE A 285 -3.40 6.44 -22.03
CA ILE A 285 -4.76 6.24 -21.53
C ILE A 285 -4.76 6.56 -20.04
N GLY A 286 -5.36 7.69 -19.69
CA GLY A 286 -5.46 8.17 -18.31
C GLY A 286 -6.06 7.15 -17.33
N THR A 287 -7.09 6.39 -17.74
CA THR A 287 -7.81 5.49 -16.83
C THR A 287 -6.98 4.30 -16.33
N LEU A 288 -6.11 3.71 -17.17
CA LEU A 288 -5.22 2.63 -16.76
C LEU A 288 -4.09 3.14 -15.86
N ARG A 289 -3.57 4.34 -16.17
CA ARG A 289 -2.58 5.03 -15.35
C ARG A 289 -3.15 5.33 -13.96
N ASP A 290 -4.39 5.80 -13.88
CA ASP A 290 -5.09 6.09 -12.64
C ASP A 290 -5.21 4.85 -11.73
N LEU A 291 -5.66 3.72 -12.31
CA LEU A 291 -5.78 2.45 -11.60
C LEU A 291 -4.43 1.93 -11.12
N ALA A 292 -3.40 2.00 -11.97
CA ALA A 292 -2.08 1.52 -11.63
C ALA A 292 -1.43 2.39 -10.53
N LEU A 293 -1.59 3.72 -10.61
CA LEU A 293 -1.02 4.67 -9.67
C LEU A 293 -1.62 4.50 -8.26
N ILE A 294 -2.95 4.45 -8.15
CA ILE A 294 -3.63 4.28 -6.86
C ILE A 294 -3.24 2.95 -6.21
N GLN A 295 -3.20 1.88 -7.01
CA GLN A 295 -2.85 0.55 -6.53
C GLN A 295 -1.38 0.46 -6.12
N PHE A 296 -0.48 1.12 -6.86
CA PHE A 296 0.94 1.15 -6.53
C PHE A 296 1.20 1.88 -5.21
N ILE A 297 0.64 3.08 -5.04
CA ILE A 297 0.70 3.82 -3.77
C ILE A 297 0.13 2.96 -2.65
N GLY A 298 -1.04 2.37 -2.90
CA GLY A 298 -1.76 1.55 -1.95
C GLY A 298 -1.02 0.32 -1.46
N VAL A 299 -0.35 -0.41 -2.33
CA VAL A 299 0.41 -1.62 -1.93
C VAL A 299 1.62 -1.25 -1.07
N ILE A 300 2.31 -0.14 -1.38
CA ILE A 300 3.44 0.33 -0.58
C ILE A 300 2.97 0.78 0.81
N GLU A 301 1.88 1.54 0.84
CA GLU A 301 1.24 2.06 2.04
C GLU A 301 0.72 0.94 2.95
N GLY A 302 0.01 -0.04 2.37
CA GLY A 302 -0.62 -1.12 3.13
C GLY A 302 0.37 -1.96 3.93
N ILE A 303 1.57 -2.24 3.38
CA ILE A 303 2.65 -2.94 4.12
C ILE A 303 3.06 -2.12 5.36
N PHE A 304 3.15 -0.80 5.22
CA PHE A 304 3.56 0.06 6.32
C PHE A 304 2.47 0.16 7.39
N SER A 305 1.22 0.39 6.97
CA SER A 305 0.13 0.59 7.91
C SER A 305 -0.21 -0.66 8.72
N SER A 306 -0.36 -1.81 8.06
CA SER A 306 -0.74 -3.07 8.73
C SER A 306 0.29 -3.51 9.76
N ILE A 307 1.58 -3.43 9.43
CA ILE A 307 2.67 -3.95 10.25
C ILE A 307 3.05 -2.98 11.36
N PHE A 308 3.14 -1.68 11.05
CA PHE A 308 3.70 -0.69 11.98
C PHE A 308 2.63 0.11 12.71
N PHE A 309 1.58 0.57 12.03
CA PHE A 309 0.56 1.42 12.65
C PHE A 309 -0.50 0.59 13.37
N ALA A 310 -1.13 -0.38 12.69
CA ALA A 310 -2.23 -1.16 13.26
C ALA A 310 -1.81 -1.95 14.50
N THR A 311 -0.63 -2.60 14.46
CA THR A 311 -0.13 -3.41 15.58
C THR A 311 0.28 -2.59 16.80
N THR A 312 0.89 -1.42 16.59
CA THR A 312 1.28 -0.54 17.70
C THR A 312 0.06 0.09 18.35
N LEU A 313 -0.96 0.40 17.55
CA LEU A 313 -2.29 0.81 18.00
C LEU A 313 -2.95 -0.27 18.85
N LEU A 314 -2.95 -1.52 18.37
CA LEU A 314 -3.46 -2.67 19.14
C LEU A 314 -2.76 -2.83 20.48
N VAL A 315 -1.42 -2.81 20.51
CA VAL A 315 -0.66 -2.93 21.78
C VAL A 315 -1.03 -1.81 22.75
N THR A 316 -1.24 -0.60 22.25
CA THR A 316 -1.62 0.55 23.08
C THR A 316 -3.01 0.40 23.66
N LEU A 317 -3.97 -0.11 22.88
CA LEU A 317 -5.32 -0.40 23.35
C LEU A 317 -5.33 -1.57 24.35
N ALA A 318 -4.63 -2.66 24.02
CA ALA A 318 -4.54 -3.84 24.86
C ALA A 318 -3.90 -3.54 26.22
N ASN A 319 -2.83 -2.73 26.27
CA ASN A 319 -2.16 -2.36 27.52
C ASN A 319 -3.02 -1.46 28.43
N LYS A 320 -4.09 -0.84 27.92
CA LYS A 320 -5.08 -0.12 28.75
C LYS A 320 -6.05 -1.08 29.45
N ARG A 321 -6.16 -2.35 29.01
CA ARG A 321 -6.99 -3.35 29.68
C ARG A 321 -6.39 -3.75 31.02
N LYS A 322 -7.23 -3.84 32.05
CA LYS A 322 -6.82 -4.18 33.43
C LYS A 322 -6.13 -5.55 33.51
N SER A 323 -6.63 -6.56 32.78
CA SER A 323 -6.05 -7.91 32.74
C SER A 323 -4.62 -7.90 32.19
N VAL A 324 -4.42 -7.29 31.03
CA VAL A 324 -3.12 -7.17 30.37
C VAL A 324 -2.13 -6.38 31.22
N LYS A 325 -2.58 -5.28 31.85
CA LYS A 325 -1.73 -4.49 32.75
C LYS A 325 -1.25 -5.31 33.94
N LYS A 326 -2.16 -6.01 34.63
CA LYS A 326 -1.84 -6.88 35.77
C LYS A 326 -0.88 -8.00 35.37
N HIS A 327 -1.09 -8.59 34.20
CA HIS A 327 -0.21 -9.60 33.62
C HIS A 327 1.20 -9.05 33.38
N ASN A 328 1.32 -7.91 32.71
CA ASN A 328 2.62 -7.30 32.41
C ASN A 328 3.38 -6.92 33.70
N GLU A 329 2.67 -6.45 34.74
CA GLU A 329 3.25 -6.21 36.07
C GLU A 329 3.73 -7.52 36.74
N ALA A 330 2.97 -8.61 36.63
CA ALA A 330 3.34 -9.92 37.16
C ALA A 330 4.58 -10.50 36.46
N VAL A 331 4.68 -10.34 35.13
CA VAL A 331 5.87 -10.71 34.34
C VAL A 331 7.09 -9.90 34.82
N ALA A 332 6.94 -8.59 35.01
CA ALA A 332 8.02 -7.73 35.48
C ALA A 332 8.50 -8.12 36.89
N ALA A 333 7.57 -8.42 37.80
CA ALA A 333 7.89 -8.89 39.15
C ALA A 333 8.64 -10.24 39.13
N TYR A 334 8.18 -11.19 38.32
CA TYR A 334 8.83 -12.50 38.17
C TYR A 334 10.26 -12.37 37.62
N ARG A 335 10.49 -11.49 36.64
CA ARG A 335 11.84 -11.21 36.11
C ARG A 335 12.74 -10.57 37.16
N ALA A 336 12.22 -9.60 37.93
CA ALA A 336 12.98 -8.96 38.99
C ALA A 336 13.38 -9.94 40.11
N GLU A 337 12.53 -10.91 40.43
CA GLU A 337 12.84 -11.97 41.38
C GLU A 337 13.91 -12.92 40.85
N GLY A 338 13.81 -13.36 39.59
CA GLY A 338 14.84 -14.19 38.94
C GLY A 338 16.22 -13.52 38.87
N SER A 339 16.28 -12.21 38.56
CA SER A 339 17.53 -11.45 38.57
C SER A 339 18.13 -11.34 39.98
N ARG A 340 17.31 -11.15 41.03
CA ARG A 340 17.79 -11.09 42.41
C ARG A 340 18.36 -12.43 42.89
N VAL A 341 17.76 -13.55 42.48
CA VAL A 341 18.29 -14.89 42.81
C VAL A 341 19.63 -15.12 42.11
N SER A 342 19.77 -14.72 40.85
CA SER A 342 21.03 -14.81 40.09
C SER A 342 22.14 -13.92 40.65
N ASP A 343 21.82 -12.72 41.13
CA ASP A 343 22.78 -11.82 41.76
C ASP A 343 23.18 -12.29 43.17
N ALA A 344 22.27 -12.94 43.91
CA ALA A 344 22.52 -13.47 45.24
C ALA A 344 23.28 -14.82 45.24
N SER A 345 23.16 -15.63 44.19
CA SER A 345 23.84 -16.93 44.07
C SER A 345 25.28 -16.83 43.53
N GLY A 346 25.72 -15.66 43.07
CA GLY A 346 27.09 -15.46 42.57
C GLY A 346 27.46 -16.38 41.40
N GLU A 347 26.49 -16.89 40.66
CA GLU A 347 26.74 -17.74 39.50
C GLU A 347 27.33 -16.90 38.36
N LYS A 348 28.66 -16.98 38.21
CA LYS A 348 29.35 -16.66 36.95
C LYS A 348 28.68 -17.41 35.79
N PRO A 349 28.67 -16.84 34.57
CA PRO A 349 27.99 -17.47 33.44
C PRO A 349 28.53 -18.88 33.25
N LEU A 350 27.63 -19.87 33.31
CA LEU A 350 27.94 -21.26 33.04
C LEU A 350 28.62 -21.35 31.67
N ARG A 351 29.86 -21.85 31.67
CA ARG A 351 30.55 -22.32 30.47
C ARG A 351 29.57 -23.22 29.71
N THR A 352 29.28 -22.88 28.46
CA THR A 352 28.61 -23.77 27.51
C THR A 352 29.36 -25.10 27.50
N VAL A 353 28.73 -26.13 28.07
CA VAL A 353 29.21 -27.50 27.96
C VAL A 353 28.92 -27.91 26.51
N ALA A 354 29.97 -28.05 25.70
CA ALA A 354 29.85 -28.67 24.40
C ALA A 354 29.31 -30.09 24.60
N SER A 355 28.15 -30.40 24.01
CA SER A 355 27.68 -31.78 23.89
C SER A 355 28.79 -32.62 23.27
N PRO A 356 29.15 -33.79 23.85
CA PRO A 356 30.09 -34.68 23.20
C PRO A 356 29.47 -35.14 21.87
N ALA A 357 30.25 -34.97 20.80
CA ALA A 357 29.93 -35.42 19.47
C ALA A 357 29.49 -36.90 19.50
N ALA A 358 28.31 -37.18 18.95
CA ALA A 358 27.92 -38.54 18.63
C ALA A 358 28.99 -39.16 17.71
N ALA A 359 29.46 -40.35 18.09
CA ALA A 359 30.49 -41.07 17.35
C ALA A 359 30.05 -41.26 15.89
N ALA A 360 30.93 -40.86 14.98
CA ALA A 360 30.79 -41.10 13.55
C ALA A 360 30.64 -42.61 13.29
N GLN A 361 29.53 -43.01 12.66
CA GLN A 361 29.45 -44.31 12.01
C GLN A 361 30.33 -44.25 10.74
N PRO A 362 31.20 -45.24 10.50
CA PRO A 362 32.06 -45.24 9.32
C PRO A 362 31.22 -45.46 8.07
N ARG A 363 31.44 -44.60 7.06
CA ARG A 363 30.98 -44.85 5.69
C ARG A 363 31.72 -46.06 5.14
N THR A 364 30.97 -47.04 4.67
CA THR A 364 31.47 -48.09 3.79
C THR A 364 31.16 -47.69 2.35
N GLU A 365 32.15 -47.14 1.65
CA GLU A 365 32.35 -47.39 0.22
C GLU A 365 33.12 -48.72 0.17
N GLU A 366 32.87 -49.71 -0.69
CA GLU A 366 32.61 -49.65 -2.12
C GLU A 366 32.21 -51.04 -2.67
N SER A 367 31.74 -51.03 -3.92
CA SER A 367 31.76 -52.11 -4.93
C SER A 367 30.47 -52.92 -5.20
N GLY A 368 29.97 -52.72 -6.43
CA GLY A 368 29.82 -53.83 -7.36
C GLY A 368 28.43 -54.45 -7.53
N GLY A 369 27.69 -53.98 -8.54
CA GLY A 369 27.05 -54.90 -9.49
C GLY A 369 25.53 -55.06 -9.44
N ALA A 370 25.00 -55.16 -10.67
CA ALA A 370 23.71 -55.73 -11.07
C ALA A 370 22.46 -54.83 -11.00
N SER A 371 22.18 -54.28 -12.18
CA SER A 371 20.85 -54.01 -12.73
C SER A 371 19.77 -55.02 -12.32
N TRP A 372 18.63 -54.55 -11.81
CA TRP A 372 17.36 -55.24 -11.99
C TRP A 372 16.16 -54.28 -11.88
N ARG A 373 15.36 -54.22 -12.95
CA ARG A 373 13.98 -53.72 -12.98
C ARG A 373 13.04 -54.93 -13.01
N PRO A 374 11.88 -54.84 -12.37
CA PRO A 374 10.64 -55.27 -13.02
C PRO A 374 9.54 -54.23 -12.88
N GLY A 375 8.81 -54.03 -13.98
CA GLY A 375 7.72 -53.08 -14.05
C GLY A 375 6.39 -53.58 -13.50
N ARG A 376 5.49 -52.62 -13.28
CA ARG A 376 4.31 -52.43 -14.12
C ARG A 376 4.09 -50.95 -14.36
#